data_AF-A0A9D5Z890-F1
#
_entry.id   AF-A0A9D5Z890-F1
#
_cell.length_a   1.000
_cell.length_b   1.000
_cell.length_c   1.000
_cell.angle_alpha   90.00
_cell.angle_beta   90.00
_cell.angle_gamma   90.00
#
_symmetry.space_group_name_H-M   'P 1'
#
loop_
_entity.id
_entity.type
_entity.pdbx_description
1 polymer ?
#
loop_
_entity_poly.entity_id
_entity_poly.type
_entity_poly.pdbx_seq_one_letter_code
_entity_poly.pdbx_strand_id
1 'polypeptide(L)'
;MDSSRGYWVSPLMEAEQKLWVAVLETALNDALSGSNPSRRETARRWFLEGGQNFRMVCDLANFDPDFVRIKLLAIIDRRDANQTVEIRAPRRRAIKQEMVQMESVL
;
A
#
# COMPACT_ATOMS: atom_id res chain seq x y z
N MET A 1 13.81 16.29 -6.08
CA MET A 1 14.23 14.97 -5.55
C MET A 1 13.63 14.82 -4.17
N ASP A 2 12.77 13.82 -3.96
CA ASP A 2 12.10 13.55 -2.69
C ASP A 2 13.03 12.74 -1.78
N SER A 3 13.41 13.33 -0.65
CA SER A 3 14.32 12.76 0.36
C SER A 3 13.64 11.81 1.35
N SER A 4 12.43 11.32 1.04
CA SER A 4 11.63 10.49 1.96
C SER A 4 11.80 8.98 1.75
N ARG A 5 12.54 8.53 0.74
CA ARG A 5 12.90 7.10 0.59
C ARG A 5 14.18 6.83 1.35
N GLY A 6 14.08 6.26 2.55
CA GLY A 6 15.23 5.72 3.27
C GLY A 6 16.06 4.84 2.33
N TYR A 7 17.27 5.29 2.01
CA TYR A 7 17.97 4.86 0.80
C TYR A 7 18.54 3.45 0.94
N TRP A 8 17.81 2.46 0.41
CA TRP A 8 18.33 1.11 0.13
C TRP A 8 19.29 1.11 -1.07
N VAL A 9 19.34 2.21 -1.84
CA VAL A 9 20.19 2.37 -3.04
C VAL A 9 21.46 3.12 -2.68
N SER A 10 22.60 2.43 -2.78
CA SER A 10 23.94 3.00 -2.56
C SER A 10 24.47 3.69 -3.83
N PRO A 11 25.24 4.79 -3.72
CA PRO A 11 25.97 5.37 -4.85
C PRO A 11 26.93 4.37 -5.52
N LEU A 12 27.44 3.40 -4.75
CA LEU A 12 28.36 2.35 -5.20
C LEU A 12 27.64 1.16 -5.87
N MET A 13 26.31 1.21 -5.96
CA MET A 13 25.51 0.14 -6.54
C MET A 13 25.59 0.16 -8.07
N GLU A 14 25.81 -1.00 -8.67
CA GLU A 14 25.91 -1.14 -10.13
C GLU A 14 24.58 -0.81 -10.83
N ALA A 15 24.65 -0.43 -12.11
CA ALA A 15 23.46 -0.05 -12.89
C ALA A 15 22.42 -1.19 -12.95
N GLU A 16 22.88 -2.43 -13.06
CA GLU A 16 22.03 -3.62 -13.05
C GLU A 16 21.35 -3.82 -11.70
N GLN A 17 22.08 -3.70 -10.58
CA GLN A 17 21.49 -3.79 -9.24
C GLN A 17 20.40 -2.73 -9.04
N LYS A 18 20.63 -1.49 -9.49
CA LYS A 18 19.64 -0.40 -9.44
C LYS A 18 18.37 -0.74 -10.23
N LEU A 19 18.50 -1.42 -11.38
CA LEU A 19 17.36 -1.91 -12.15
C LEU A 19 16.53 -2.89 -11.32
N TRP A 20 17.16 -3.86 -10.66
CA TRP A 20 16.47 -4.86 -9.85
C TRP A 20 15.83 -4.27 -8.58
N VAL A 21 16.46 -3.27 -7.96
CA VAL A 21 15.82 -2.47 -6.91
C VAL A 21 14.57 -1.75 -7.44
N ALA A 22 14.62 -1.16 -8.64
CA ALA A 22 13.46 -0.51 -9.24
C ALA A 22 12.30 -1.49 -9.52
N VAL A 23 12.59 -2.76 -9.83
CA VAL A 23 11.57 -3.81 -9.93
C VAL A 23 10.88 -4.03 -8.59
N LEU A 24 11.65 -4.15 -7.49
CA LEU A 24 11.10 -4.29 -6.13
C LEU A 24 10.26 -3.08 -5.73
N GLU A 25 10.74 -1.85 -5.99
CA GLU A 25 9.98 -0.62 -5.72
C GLU A 25 8.67 -0.57 -6.53
N THR A 26 8.70 -0.98 -7.79
CA THR A 26 7.52 -0.98 -8.66
C THR A 26 6.47 -1.96 -8.15
N ALA A 27 6.88 -3.19 -7.82
CA ALA A 27 5.98 -4.19 -7.27
C ALA A 27 5.41 -3.75 -5.90
N LEU A 28 6.21 -3.10 -5.05
CA LEU A 28 5.71 -2.56 -3.79
C LEU A 28 4.67 -1.46 -4.02
N ASN A 29 4.95 -0.52 -4.93
CA ASN A 29 3.99 0.52 -5.29
C ASN A 29 2.68 -0.07 -5.82
N ASP A 30 2.75 -1.12 -6.64
CA ASP A 30 1.58 -1.83 -7.13
C ASP A 30 0.80 -2.49 -5.98
N ALA A 31 1.47 -3.13 -5.02
CA ALA A 31 0.85 -3.75 -3.84
C ALA A 31 0.18 -2.74 -2.89
N LEU A 32 0.65 -1.48 -2.89
CA LEU A 32 0.12 -0.38 -2.07
C LEU A 32 -0.94 0.46 -2.81
N SER A 33 -1.02 0.38 -4.14
CA SER A 33 -1.91 1.21 -4.94
C SER A 33 -3.36 0.74 -4.87
N GLY A 34 -4.30 1.66 -4.62
CA GLY A 34 -5.73 1.39 -4.64
C GLY A 34 -6.40 1.45 -6.02
N SER A 35 -5.69 1.90 -7.06
CA SER A 35 -6.32 2.25 -8.35
C SER A 35 -6.66 1.05 -9.24
N ASN A 36 -5.95 -0.07 -9.08
CA ASN A 36 -6.19 -1.30 -9.84
C ASN A 36 -6.14 -2.52 -8.90
N PRO A 37 -7.29 -3.04 -8.44
CA PRO A 37 -7.35 -4.14 -7.47
C PRO A 37 -6.66 -5.42 -7.95
N SER A 38 -6.78 -5.76 -9.24
CA SER A 38 -6.16 -6.97 -9.80
C SER A 38 -4.64 -6.87 -9.79
N ARG A 39 -4.09 -5.71 -10.21
CA ARG A 39 -2.64 -5.47 -10.18
C ARG A 39 -2.10 -5.47 -8.75
N ARG A 40 -2.84 -4.86 -7.82
CA ARG A 40 -2.52 -4.87 -6.39
C ARG A 40 -2.43 -6.28 -5.83
N GLU A 41 -3.43 -7.11 -6.09
CA GLU A 41 -3.49 -8.48 -5.59
C GLU A 41 -2.35 -9.34 -6.18
N THR A 42 -2.08 -9.21 -7.48
CA THR A 42 -0.96 -9.91 -8.11
C THR A 42 0.38 -9.54 -7.46
N ALA A 43 0.63 -8.25 -7.20
CA ALA A 43 1.86 -7.81 -6.56
C ALA A 43 1.97 -8.30 -5.10
N ARG A 44 0.87 -8.27 -4.34
CA ARG A 44 0.83 -8.81 -2.98
C ARG A 44 1.14 -10.30 -2.95
N ARG A 45 0.51 -11.06 -3.85
CA ARG A 45 0.76 -12.49 -4.02
C ARG A 45 2.22 -12.78 -4.34
N TRP A 46 2.85 -11.96 -5.19
CA TRP A 46 4.28 -12.12 -5.53
C TRP A 46 5.19 -12.05 -4.29
N PHE A 47 4.95 -11.10 -3.38
CA PHE A 47 5.67 -11.02 -2.10
C PHE A 47 5.29 -12.15 -1.13
N LEU A 48 4.01 -12.50 -1.05
CA LEU A 48 3.51 -13.56 -0.16
C LEU A 48 4.08 -14.93 -0.55
N GLU A 49 4.09 -15.28 -1.83
CA GLU A 49 4.60 -16.57 -2.30
C GLU A 49 6.13 -16.65 -2.19
N GLY A 50 6.84 -15.53 -2.40
CA GLY A 50 8.31 -15.49 -2.25
C GLY A 50 9.05 -16.49 -3.15
N GLY A 51 8.47 -16.80 -4.32
CA GLY A 51 8.93 -17.85 -5.23
C GLY A 51 10.26 -17.54 -5.94
N GLN A 52 10.68 -18.43 -6.83
CA GLN A 52 12.00 -18.38 -7.49
C GLN A 52 12.29 -17.02 -8.17
N ASN A 53 11.33 -16.46 -8.91
CA ASN A 53 11.51 -15.16 -9.57
C ASN A 53 11.73 -14.02 -8.56
N PHE A 54 11.03 -14.05 -7.42
CA PHE A 54 11.23 -13.05 -6.36
C PHE A 54 12.63 -13.17 -5.76
N ARG A 55 13.07 -14.40 -5.43
CA ARG A 55 14.40 -14.65 -4.87
C ARG A 55 15.50 -14.22 -5.85
N MET A 56 15.36 -14.57 -7.13
CA MET A 56 16.27 -14.13 -8.19
C MET A 56 16.37 -12.59 -8.28
N VAL A 57 15.24 -11.87 -8.23
CA VAL A 57 15.26 -10.40 -8.24
C VAL A 57 15.98 -9.84 -7.00
N CYS A 58 15.81 -10.45 -5.82
CA CYS A 58 16.52 -10.04 -4.61
C CYS A 58 18.03 -10.29 -4.73
N ASP A 59 18.43 -11.47 -5.21
CA ASP A 59 19.83 -11.82 -5.41
C ASP A 59 20.51 -10.86 -6.40
N LEU A 60 19.84 -10.54 -7.52
CA LEU A 60 20.34 -9.60 -8.52
C LEU A 60 20.35 -8.15 -8.03
N ALA A 61 19.49 -7.80 -7.05
CA ALA A 61 19.54 -6.53 -6.32
C ALA A 61 20.58 -6.53 -5.18
N ASN A 62 21.31 -7.63 -4.98
CA ASN A 62 22.25 -7.84 -3.88
C ASN A 62 21.60 -7.71 -2.49
N PHE A 63 20.40 -8.29 -2.33
CA PHE A 63 19.64 -8.31 -1.08
C PHE A 63 19.29 -9.73 -0.65
N ASP A 64 19.23 -9.93 0.68
CA ASP A 64 18.71 -11.16 1.26
C ASP A 64 17.18 -11.26 1.01
N PRO A 65 16.70 -12.31 0.31
CA PRO A 65 15.29 -12.40 -0.09
C PRO A 65 14.34 -12.53 1.11
N ASP A 66 14.74 -13.22 2.18
CA ASP A 66 13.88 -13.47 3.32
C ASP A 66 13.72 -12.19 4.15
N PHE A 67 14.79 -11.42 4.32
CA PHE A 67 14.78 -10.10 4.94
C PHE A 67 13.92 -9.10 4.16
N VAL A 68 14.12 -9.00 2.84
CA VAL A 68 13.30 -8.13 1.98
C VAL A 68 11.83 -8.48 2.10
N ARG A 69 11.50 -9.78 2.01
CA ARG A 69 10.11 -10.25 2.10
C ARG A 69 9.46 -9.85 3.43
N ILE A 70 10.13 -10.08 4.56
CA ILE A 70 9.62 -9.70 5.89
C ILE A 70 9.36 -8.20 5.95
N LYS A 71 10.29 -7.37 5.47
CA LYS A 71 10.17 -5.90 5.50
C LYS A 71 9.03 -5.40 4.61
N LEU A 72 8.91 -5.91 3.40
CA LEU A 72 7.90 -5.44 2.44
C LEU A 72 6.49 -5.87 2.84
N LEU A 73 6.31 -7.10 3.35
CA LEU A 73 5.02 -7.54 3.89
C LEU A 73 4.59 -6.68 5.09
N ALA A 74 5.51 -6.37 6.00
CA ALA A 74 5.21 -5.49 7.14
C ALA A 74 4.77 -4.07 6.70
N ILE A 75 5.31 -3.55 5.59
CA ILE A 75 4.87 -2.26 5.02
C ILE A 75 3.44 -2.36 4.47
N ILE A 76 3.14 -3.45 3.75
CA ILE A 76 1.81 -3.70 3.18
C ILE A 76 0.77 -3.84 4.30
N ASP A 77 1.05 -4.66 5.32
CA ASP A 77 0.15 -4.87 6.46
C ASP A 77 -0.14 -3.56 7.21
N ARG A 78 0.90 -2.74 7.42
CA ARG A 78 0.75 -1.43 8.07
C ARG A 78 -0.10 -0.47 7.24
N ARG A 79 -0.01 -0.53 5.91
CA ARG A 79 -0.85 0.29 5.03
C ARG A 79 -2.31 -0.13 5.12
N ASP A 80 -2.59 -1.43 5.15
CA ASP A 80 -3.95 -1.97 5.27
C ASP A 80 -4.58 -1.61 6.62
N ALA A 81 -3.82 -1.72 7.71
CA ALA A 81 -4.26 -1.29 9.03
C ALA A 81 -4.68 0.18 9.05
N ASN A 82 -3.89 1.08 8.44
CA ASN A 82 -4.24 2.50 8.35
C ASN A 82 -5.52 2.76 7.53
N GLN A 83 -5.80 1.96 6.49
CA GLN A 83 -7.01 2.12 5.68
C GLN A 83 -8.30 1.66 6.39
N THR A 84 -8.22 0.62 7.23
CA THR A 84 -9.41 0.14 7.98
C THR A 84 -9.93 1.16 9.00
N VAL A 85 -9.07 2.04 9.50
CA VAL A 85 -9.46 3.10 10.46
C VAL A 85 -10.20 4.25 9.77
N GLU A 86 -10.08 4.41 8.44
CA GLU A 86 -10.74 5.48 7.67
C GLU A 86 -12.20 5.18 7.26
N ILE A 87 -12.84 4.14 7.81
CA ILE A 87 -14.29 3.93 7.62
C ILE A 87 -15.02 5.14 8.24
N ARG A 88 -15.38 6.08 7.37
CA ARG A 88 -16.00 7.37 7.64
C ARG A 88 -17.17 7.19 8.61
N ALA A 89 -17.07 7.81 9.79
CA ALA A 89 -18.20 7.98 10.70
C ALA A 89 -19.45 8.43 9.91
N PRO A 90 -20.64 7.86 10.18
CA PRO A 90 -21.84 8.19 9.42
C PRO A 90 -22.07 9.71 9.49
N ARG A 91 -22.12 10.37 8.32
CA ARG A 91 -22.58 11.76 8.24
C ARG A 91 -24.00 11.78 8.80
N ARG A 92 -24.18 12.35 10.00
CA ARG A 92 -25.50 12.66 10.55
C ARG A 92 -26.25 13.50 9.51
N ARG A 93 -27.19 12.90 8.77
CA ARG A 93 -28.21 13.65 8.06
C ARG A 93 -29.04 14.34 9.13
N ALA A 94 -28.90 15.66 9.25
CA ALA A 94 -29.77 16.45 10.10
C ALA A 94 -31.20 16.34 9.56
N ILE A 95 -32.05 15.59 10.25
CA ILE A 95 -33.49 15.59 10.01
C ILE A 95 -34.01 16.86 10.70
N LYS A 96 -34.32 17.91 9.92
CA LYS A 96 -35.15 19.02 10.40
C LYS A 96 -36.58 18.49 10.54
N GLN A 97 -37.06 18.34 11.76
CA GLN A 97 -38.48 18.22 12.04
C GLN A 97 -39.11 19.60 11.85
N GLU A 98 -39.95 19.76 10.84
CA GLU A 98 -40.82 20.92 10.71
C GLU A 98 -42.15 20.56 11.39
N MET A 99 -42.37 21.11 12.58
CA MET A 99 -43.61 20.98 13.33
C MET A 99 -44.69 21.81 12.61
N VAL A 100 -45.69 21.13 12.06
CA VAL A 100 -46.93 21.77 11.58
C VAL A 100 -47.65 22.35 12.79
N GLN A 101 -47.75 23.67 12.82
CA GLN A 101 -48.56 24.42 13.77
C GLN A 101 -50.04 24.17 13.43
N MET A 102 -50.72 23.39 14.26
CA MET A 102 -52.17 23.25 14.24
C MET A 102 -52.70 23.56 15.64
N GLU A 103 -53.03 24.83 15.87
CA GLU A 103 -53.95 25.27 16.93
C GLU A 103 -55.05 26.03 16.20
N SER A 104 -56.22 25.42 15.98
CA SER A 104 -57.35 25.29 16.92
C SER A 104 -58.45 26.26 16.48
N VAL A 105 -59.40 25.71 15.74
CA VAL A 105 -60.79 26.17 15.72
C VAL A 105 -61.32 25.98 17.14
N LEU A 106 -61.66 27.09 17.80
CA LEU A 106 -62.94 27.37 18.47
C LEU A 106 -62.92 28.80 19.02
#